data_AF-A0A1M5YHM9-F1
#
_entry.id   AF-A0A1M5YHM9-F1
#
_cell.length_a   1.000
_cell.length_b   1.000
_cell.length_c   1.000
_cell.angle_alpha   90.00
_cell.angle_beta   90.00
_cell.angle_gamma   90.00
#
_symmetry.space_group_name_H-M   'P 1'
#
loop_
_entity.id
_entity.type
_entity.pdbx_description
1 polymer ?
#
loop_
_entity_poly.entity_id
_entity_poly.type
_entity_poly.pdbx_seq_one_letter_code
_entity_poly.pdbx_strand_id
1 'polypeptide(L)'
;MTTHMSAVTDGITRAFTWEEGARIEVRNLGGETVIEANAAGLKTLASHLLALAQDGTPDGAHLHLEENNGLEEGSAGLVLERCDEE
;
A
#
# COMPACT_ATOMS: atom_id res chain seq x y z
N MET A 1 -15.13 -1.41 -11.44
CA MET A 1 -14.97 0.02 -11.10
C MET A 1 -13.68 0.17 -10.29
N THR A 2 -12.67 0.84 -10.85
CA THR A 2 -11.34 1.05 -10.23
C THR A 2 -11.36 2.28 -9.33
N THR A 3 -11.12 2.12 -8.03
CA THR A 3 -11.05 3.25 -7.10
C THR A 3 -9.65 3.85 -7.13
N HIS A 4 -9.57 5.17 -7.35
CA HIS A 4 -8.32 5.91 -7.35
C HIS A 4 -8.23 6.71 -6.06
N MET A 5 -7.27 6.38 -5.21
CA MET A 5 -6.97 7.17 -4.02
C MET A 5 -5.74 8.01 -4.35
N SER A 6 -5.92 9.34 -4.37
CA SER A 6 -4.81 10.27 -4.57
C SER A 6 -4.34 10.76 -3.22
N ALA A 7 -3.13 10.39 -2.80
CA ALA A 7 -2.49 10.98 -1.64
C ALA A 7 -1.58 12.11 -2.13
N VAL A 8 -1.79 13.32 -1.62
CA VAL A 8 -0.91 14.47 -1.85
C VAL A 8 -0.12 14.66 -0.56
N THR A 9 1.12 14.20 -0.53
CA THR A 9 2.01 14.48 0.61
C THR A 9 2.88 15.72 0.37
N ASP A 10 3.28 16.03 -0.88
CA ASP A 10 4.29 17.08 -1.13
C ASP A 10 4.08 17.86 -2.45
N GLY A 11 2.82 18.08 -2.87
CA GLY A 11 2.50 18.82 -4.10
C GLY A 11 2.68 18.05 -5.41
N ILE A 12 3.17 16.80 -5.35
CA ILE A 12 3.12 15.83 -6.44
C ILE A 12 1.90 14.92 -6.22
N THR A 13 0.94 14.96 -7.15
CA THR A 13 -0.21 14.03 -7.14
C THR A 13 0.28 12.63 -7.50
N ARG A 14 0.26 11.73 -6.51
CA ARG A 14 0.54 10.30 -6.71
C ARG A 14 -0.77 9.54 -6.82
N ALA A 15 -0.89 8.70 -7.84
CA ALA A 15 -2.04 7.85 -8.03
C ALA A 15 -1.77 6.47 -7.40
N PHE A 16 -2.40 6.20 -6.27
CA PHE A 16 -2.50 4.85 -5.72
C PHE A 16 -3.76 4.20 -6.28
N THR A 17 -3.56 3.18 -7.11
CA THR A 17 -4.64 2.57 -7.90
C THR A 17 -5.02 1.23 -7.30
N TRP A 18 -6.32 1.08 -7.01
CA TRP A 18 -6.88 -0.17 -6.52
C TRP A 18 -7.49 -0.97 -7.66
N GLU A 19 -6.98 -2.18 -7.86
CA GLU A 19 -7.62 -3.16 -8.73
C GLU A 19 -9.00 -3.53 -8.20
N GLU A 20 -9.95 -3.69 -9.11
CA GLU A 20 -11.32 -4.07 -8.76
C GLU A 20 -11.35 -5.44 -8.05
N GLY A 21 -12.04 -5.49 -6.91
CA GLY A 21 -12.15 -6.70 -6.11
C GLY A 21 -10.87 -7.09 -5.38
N ALA A 22 -9.89 -6.19 -5.28
CA ALA A 22 -8.71 -6.39 -4.43
C ALA A 22 -9.12 -6.72 -3.00
N ARG A 23 -8.49 -7.75 -2.44
CA ARG A 23 -8.60 -8.17 -1.03
C ARG A 23 -7.20 -8.42 -0.50
N ILE A 24 -6.88 -7.84 0.63
CA ILE A 24 -5.55 -7.87 1.25
C ILE A 24 -5.74 -8.05 2.75
N GLU A 25 -5.11 -9.08 3.31
CA GLU A 25 -5.08 -9.35 4.74
C GLU A 25 -3.62 -9.35 5.21
N VAL A 26 -3.38 -8.79 6.40
CA VAL A 26 -2.05 -8.76 7.00
C VAL A 26 -2.10 -9.39 8.38
N ARG A 27 -1.31 -10.44 8.60
CA ARG A 27 -1.20 -11.13 9.87
C ARG A 27 0.22 -11.06 10.41
N ASN A 28 0.36 -10.71 11.68
CA ASN A 28 1.63 -10.81 12.39
C ASN A 28 1.64 -12.10 13.22
N LEU A 29 2.56 -13.00 12.92
CA LEU A 29 2.71 -14.31 13.57
C LEU A 29 3.82 -14.33 14.64
N GLY A 30 4.30 -13.16 15.07
CA GLY A 30 5.32 -12.99 16.12
C GLY A 30 6.77 -13.10 15.65
N GLY A 31 7.03 -13.76 14.53
CA GLY A 31 8.35 -13.81 13.88
C GLY A 31 8.29 -13.67 12.35
N GLU A 32 7.09 -13.60 11.80
CA GLU A 32 6.81 -13.45 10.37
C GLU A 32 5.57 -12.57 10.22
N THR A 33 5.59 -11.72 9.19
CA THR A 33 4.40 -11.01 8.73
C THR A 33 3.94 -11.65 7.44
N VAL A 34 2.69 -12.11 7.40
CA VAL A 34 2.06 -12.66 6.21
C VAL A 34 1.19 -11.57 5.59
N ILE A 35 1.49 -11.21 4.34
CA ILE A 35 0.59 -10.43 3.49
C ILE A 35 -0.10 -11.43 2.56
N GLU A 36 -1.36 -11.74 2.84
CA GLU A 36 -2.19 -12.61 2.02
C GLU A 36 -3.12 -11.76 1.17
N ALA A 37 -3.16 -12.00 -0.13
CA ALA A 37 -4.03 -11.23 -1.02
C ALA A 37 -4.47 -12.08 -2.21
N ASN A 38 -5.63 -11.74 -2.75
CA ASN A 38 -6.03 -12.27 -4.06
C ASN A 38 -5.18 -11.64 -5.18
N ALA A 39 -5.30 -12.15 -6.41
CA ALA A 39 -4.50 -11.67 -7.54
C ALA A 39 -4.67 -10.15 -7.80
N ALA A 40 -5.87 -9.60 -7.56
CA ALA A 40 -6.11 -8.17 -7.67
C ALA A 40 -5.41 -7.37 -6.55
N GLY A 41 -5.47 -7.84 -5.30
CA GLY A 41 -4.78 -7.23 -4.16
C GLY A 41 -3.26 -7.24 -4.31
N LEU A 42 -2.67 -8.33 -4.81
CA LEU A 42 -1.24 -8.39 -5.10
C LEU A 42 -0.83 -7.37 -6.18
N LYS A 43 -1.64 -7.19 -7.22
CA LYS A 43 -1.40 -6.17 -8.26
C LYS A 43 -1.55 -4.75 -7.71
N THR A 44 -2.54 -4.49 -6.86
CA THR A 44 -2.70 -3.22 -6.14
C THR A 44 -1.45 -2.89 -5.32
N LEU A 45 -0.97 -3.83 -4.49
CA LEU A 45 0.24 -3.64 -3.69
C LEU A 45 1.47 -3.40 -4.56
N ALA A 46 1.64 -4.16 -5.64
CA ALA A 46 2.73 -3.94 -6.58
C ALA A 46 2.66 -2.54 -7.22
N SER A 47 1.47 -2.06 -7.60
CA SER A 47 1.30 -0.71 -8.12
C SER A 47 1.63 0.36 -7.09
N HIS A 48 1.27 0.16 -5.82
CA HIS A 48 1.59 1.09 -4.74
C HIS A 48 3.10 1.16 -4.48
N LEU A 49 3.77 0.01 -4.45
CA LEU A 49 5.22 -0.08 -4.34
C LEU A 49 5.92 0.61 -5.53
N LEU A 50 5.43 0.38 -6.75
CA LEU A 50 5.97 1.06 -7.93
C LEU A 50 5.78 2.58 -7.86
N ALA A 51 4.64 3.06 -7.35
CA ALA A 51 4.40 4.49 -7.15
C ALA A 51 5.38 5.11 -6.14
N LEU A 52 5.65 4.42 -5.02
CA LEU A 52 6.65 4.86 -4.04
C LEU A 52 8.08 4.85 -4.63
N ALA A 53 8.38 3.92 -5.53
CA ALA A 53 9.69 3.81 -6.17
C ALA A 53 9.94 4.82 -7.31
N GLN A 54 8.94 5.60 -7.74
CA GLN A 54 9.08 6.55 -8.85
C GLN A 54 10.17 7.59 -8.59
N ASP A 55 10.86 8.02 -9.65
CA ASP A 55 11.82 9.14 -9.59
C ASP A 55 11.15 10.40 -9.04
N GLY A 56 11.89 11.13 -8.20
CA GLY A 56 11.38 12.33 -7.53
C GLY A 56 10.41 12.04 -6.38
N THR A 57 10.27 10.79 -5.94
CA THR A 57 9.61 10.51 -4.65
C THR A 57 10.48 10.99 -3.50
N PRO A 58 9.95 11.85 -2.62
CA PRO A 58 10.65 12.24 -1.40
C PRO A 58 10.99 11.00 -0.57
N ASP A 59 12.16 11.05 0.05
CA ASP A 59 12.50 10.09 1.09
C ASP A 59 11.53 10.18 2.27
N GLY A 60 11.22 9.06 2.91
CA GLY A 60 10.20 8.95 3.96
C GLY A 60 8.75 9.01 3.46
N ALA A 61 8.51 9.06 2.14
CA ALA A 61 7.15 8.97 1.62
C ALA A 61 6.56 7.58 1.90
N HIS A 62 5.35 7.54 2.48
CA HIS A 62 4.72 6.28 2.86
C HIS A 62 3.21 6.25 2.64
N LEU A 63 2.68 5.04 2.63
CA LEU A 63 1.26 4.73 2.56
C LEU A 63 0.88 3.82 3.73
N HIS A 64 -0.06 4.28 4.55
CA HIS A 64 -0.65 3.48 5.63
C HIS A 64 -1.89 2.75 5.10
N LEU A 65 -1.93 1.45 5.35
CA LEU A 65 -3.06 0.56 5.08
C LEU A 65 -3.54 -0.02 6.40
N GLU A 66 -4.84 0.04 6.60
CA GLU A 66 -5.53 -0.44 7.79
C GLU A 66 -6.88 -1.05 7.40
N GLU A 67 -7.55 -1.72 8.34
CA GLU A 67 -8.85 -2.37 8.14
C GLU A 67 -9.89 -1.44 7.49
N ASN A 68 -9.94 -0.17 7.92
CA ASN A 68 -10.90 0.80 7.38
C ASN A 68 -10.43 1.46 6.07
N ASN A 69 -9.23 1.14 5.60
CA ASN A 69 -8.58 1.77 4.46
C ASN A 69 -7.76 0.75 3.65
N GLY A 70 -8.42 -0.32 3.22
CA GLY A 70 -7.91 -1.23 2.19
C GLY A 70 -7.50 -2.63 2.65
N LEU A 71 -7.45 -2.89 3.95
CA LEU A 71 -7.21 -4.25 4.48
C LEU A 71 -8.51 -4.91 4.93
N GLU A 72 -8.55 -6.25 4.91
CA GLU A 72 -9.68 -7.02 5.45
C GLU A 72 -9.77 -6.92 6.98
N GLU A 73 -10.97 -7.10 7.53
CA GLU A 73 -11.24 -7.07 8.97
C GLU A 73 -10.32 -8.01 9.77
N GLY A 74 -9.78 -7.52 10.88
CA GLY A 74 -8.83 -8.22 11.74
C GLY A 74 -7.37 -8.13 11.29
N SER A 75 -7.07 -7.43 10.19
CA SER A 75 -5.68 -7.24 9.74
C SER A 75 -4.87 -6.37 10.68
N ALA A 76 -3.60 -6.71 10.85
CA ALA A 76 -2.62 -5.78 11.40
C ALA A 76 -2.40 -4.61 10.42
N GLY A 77 -2.09 -3.42 10.94
CA GLY A 77 -1.72 -2.28 10.10
C GLY A 77 -0.45 -2.56 9.29
N LEU A 78 -0.41 -2.05 8.05
CA LEU A 78 0.72 -2.17 7.14
C LEU A 78 1.15 -0.79 6.64
N VAL A 79 2.46 -0.52 6.72
CA VAL A 79 3.06 0.70 6.16
C VAL A 79 3.96 0.29 5.01
N LEU A 80 3.75 0.90 3.84
CA LEU A 80 4.68 0.85 2.72
C LEU A 80 5.43 2.17 2.66
N GLU A 81 6.75 2.16 2.74
CA GLU A 81 7.57 3.36 2.85
C GLU A 81 8.76 3.30 1.88
N ARG A 82 9.05 4.44 1.24
CA ARG A 82 10.35 4.69 0.61
C ARG A 82 11.29 5.20 1.69
N CYS A 83 12.43 4.53 1.83
CA CYS A 83 13.49 4.89 2.76
C CYS A 83 14.83 4.66 2.07
N ASP A 84 15.44 5.75 1.57
CA ASP A 84 16.75 5.76 0.90
C ASP A 84 17.88 6.11 1.88
N GLU A 85 17.57 6.68 3.05
CA GLU A 85 18.53 7.00 4.13
C GLU A 85 18.23 6.17 5.40
N GLU A 86 19.22 5.41 5.90
CA GLU A 86 19.21 4.74 7.23
C GLU A 86 19.85 5.61 8.33
#